data_AF-A0AAD9KXL1-F1
#
_entry.id   AF-A0AAD9KXL1-F1
#
_cell.length_a   1.000
_cell.length_b   1.000
_cell.length_c   1.000
_cell.angle_alpha   90.00
_cell.angle_beta   90.00
_cell.angle_gamma   90.00
#
_symmetry.space_group_name_H-M   'P 1'
#
loop_
_entity.id
_entity.type
_entity.pdbx_description
1 polymer ?
#
loop_
_entity_poly.entity_id
_entity_poly.type
_entity_poly.pdbx_seq_one_letter_code
_entity_poly.pdbx_strand_id
1 'polypeptide(L)'
;MRITWMEKVTNKEILERTGLRFIDDLLIRNNHRWTGHLMRMSPDRLPKQILYSQLSSGHRKRGRPRLRFKDTIKRNLKLRDIKTDSWTPL
;
A
#
# COMPACT_ATOMS: atom_id res chain seq x y z
N MET A 1 14.66 4.76 -26.98
CA MET A 1 14.65 3.28 -27.00
C MET A 1 13.64 2.84 -28.05
N ARG A 2 14.03 2.02 -29.03
CA ARG A 2 13.09 1.44 -30.00
C ARG A 2 12.84 0.00 -29.57
N ILE A 3 11.70 -0.26 -28.93
CA ILE A 3 11.24 -1.61 -28.64
C ILE A 3 10.08 -1.90 -29.58
N THR A 4 10.09 -3.08 -30.18
CA THR A 4 9.02 -3.61 -31.01
C THR A 4 8.31 -4.76 -30.29
N TRP A 5 7.04 -5.01 -30.64
CA TRP A 5 6.26 -6.10 -30.06
C TRP A 5 6.88 -7.50 -30.29
N MET A 6 7.73 -7.65 -31.32
CA MET A 6 8.40 -8.92 -31.63
C MET A 6 9.47 -9.30 -30.58
N GLU A 7 10.06 -8.32 -29.90
CA GLU A 7 11.14 -8.55 -28.93
C GLU A 7 10.63 -9.10 -27.58
N LYS A 8 9.30 -9.07 -27.34
CA LYS A 8 8.64 -9.61 -26.14
C LYS A 8 9.32 -9.19 -24.82
N VAL A 9 9.87 -7.97 -24.79
CA VAL A 9 10.58 -7.42 -23.63
C VAL A 9 9.60 -7.24 -22.48
N THR A 10 9.97 -7.73 -21.29
CA THR A 10 9.11 -7.60 -20.11
C THR A 10 9.10 -6.18 -19.57
N ASN A 11 8.00 -5.75 -18.94
CA ASN A 11 7.93 -4.43 -18.29
C ASN A 11 9.05 -4.22 -17.25
N LYS A 12 9.47 -5.30 -16.56
CA LYS A 12 10.59 -5.28 -15.62
C LYS A 12 11.87 -4.83 -16.32
N GLU A 13 12.18 -5.44 -17.45
CA GLU A 13 13.37 -5.12 -18.23
C GLU A 13 13.31 -3.71 -18.83
N ILE A 14 12.14 -3.25 -19.26
CA ILE A 14 11.96 -1.86 -19.73
C ILE A 14 12.31 -0.87 -18.63
N LEU A 15 11.83 -1.11 -17.40
CA LEU A 15 12.08 -0.24 -16.26
C LEU A 15 13.57 -0.26 -15.86
N GLU A 16 14.22 -1.43 -15.88
CA GLU A 16 15.65 -1.56 -15.63
C GLU A 16 16.49 -0.79 -16.67
N ARG A 17 16.19 -0.96 -17.96
CA ARG A 17 16.89 -0.25 -19.06
C ARG A 17 16.73 1.26 -19.00
N THR A 18 15.59 1.75 -18.50
CA THR A 18 15.28 3.18 -18.43
C THR A 18 15.64 3.82 -17.08
N GLY A 19 16.03 3.03 -16.09
CA GLY A 19 16.27 3.50 -14.71
C GLY A 19 15.00 4.01 -14.01
N LEU A 20 13.82 3.66 -14.52
CA LEU A 20 12.54 4.08 -13.96
C LEU A 20 12.12 3.16 -12.81
N ARG A 21 11.33 3.71 -11.89
CA ARG A 21 10.78 2.94 -10.76
C ARG A 21 9.55 2.15 -11.19
N PHE A 22 9.33 1.01 -10.55
CA PHE A 22 8.08 0.27 -10.69
C PHE A 22 6.91 1.11 -10.16
N ILE A 23 5.73 0.96 -10.77
CA ILE A 23 4.52 1.62 -10.29
C ILE A 23 4.21 1.22 -8.83
N ASP A 24 4.46 -0.04 -8.50
CA ASP A 24 4.29 -0.58 -7.14
C ASP A 24 5.17 0.18 -6.15
N ASP A 25 6.37 0.58 -6.55
CA ASP A 25 7.26 1.35 -5.69
C ASP A 25 6.70 2.73 -5.36
N LEU A 26 6.13 3.38 -6.36
CA LEU A 26 5.50 4.70 -6.23
C LEU A 26 4.26 4.62 -5.35
N LEU A 27 3.43 3.59 -5.53
CA LEU A 27 2.23 3.35 -4.73
C LEU A 27 2.59 3.10 -3.26
N ILE A 28 3.57 2.23 -2.99
CA ILE A 28 4.04 1.95 -1.62
C ILE A 28 4.59 3.22 -0.97
N ARG A 29 5.40 4.00 -1.70
CA ARG A 29 5.97 5.26 -1.19
C ARG A 29 4.89 6.28 -0.83
N ASN A 30 3.90 6.46 -1.71
CA ASN A 30 2.80 7.40 -1.47
C ASN A 30 1.92 6.93 -0.31
N ASN A 31 1.65 5.62 -0.21
CA ASN A 31 0.92 5.05 0.91
C ASN A 31 1.66 5.29 2.24
N HIS A 32 2.98 5.07 2.31
CA HIS A 32 3.77 5.37 3.51
C HIS A 32 3.75 6.85 3.90
N ARG A 33 3.83 7.77 2.92
CA ARG A 33 3.71 9.21 3.18
C ARG A 33 2.36 9.57 3.79
N TRP A 34 1.28 9.05 3.21
CA TRP A 34 -0.08 9.23 3.72
C TRP A 34 -0.25 8.64 5.11
N THR A 35 0.24 7.42 5.35
CA THR A 35 0.24 6.79 6.67
C THR A 35 1.00 7.63 7.69
N GLY A 36 2.19 8.11 7.37
CA GLY A 36 2.96 8.97 8.27
C GLY A 36 2.20 10.25 8.61
N HIS A 37 1.51 10.84 7.63
CA HIS A 37 0.63 11.99 7.86
C HIS A 37 -0.54 11.64 8.80
N LEU A 38 -1.21 10.51 8.59
CA LEU A 38 -2.25 10.03 9.50
C LEU A 38 -1.74 9.78 10.92
N MET A 39 -0.56 9.19 11.09
CA MET A 39 0.00 8.92 12.42
C MET A 39 0.23 10.20 13.23
N ARG A 40 0.66 11.29 12.56
CA ARG A 40 0.83 12.62 13.19
C ARG A 40 -0.48 13.37 13.41
N MET A 41 -1.56 12.97 12.74
CA MET A 41 -2.87 13.61 12.89
C MET A 41 -3.47 13.29 14.27
N SER A 42 -4.28 14.21 14.80
CA SER A 42 -4.98 14.03 16.08
C SER A 42 -6.00 12.88 16.03
N PRO A 43 -6.21 12.09 17.10
CA PRO A 43 -7.11 10.92 17.09
C PRO A 43 -8.60 11.24 16.91
N ASP A 44 -9.05 12.46 17.18
CA ASP A 44 -10.41 12.95 16.92
C ASP A 44 -10.72 13.09 15.42
N ARG A 45 -9.70 13.09 14.56
CA ARG A 45 -9.87 13.33 13.13
C ARG A 45 -10.38 12.07 12.45
N LEU A 46 -11.46 12.22 11.66
CA LEU A 46 -12.12 11.14 10.93
C LEU A 46 -11.16 10.20 10.17
N PRO A 47 -10.15 10.68 9.42
CA PRO A 47 -9.26 9.77 8.68
C PRO A 47 -8.48 8.80 9.59
N LYS A 48 -8.06 9.28 10.77
CA LYS A 48 -7.35 8.45 11.76
C LYS A 48 -8.31 7.49 12.46
N GLN A 49 -9.53 7.93 12.75
CA GLN A 49 -10.57 7.03 13.29
C GLN A 49 -10.94 5.92 12.31
N ILE A 50 -11.14 6.24 11.03
CA ILE A 50 -11.49 5.27 9.97
C ILE A 50 -10.37 4.24 9.76
N LEU A 51 -9.10 4.65 9.90
CA LEU A 51 -7.96 3.73 9.78
C LEU A 51 -8.08 2.54 10.75
N TYR A 52 -8.56 2.81 11.96
CA TYR A 52 -8.69 1.83 13.04
C TYR A 52 -10.10 1.28 13.21
N SER A 53 -11.10 1.84 12.52
CA SER A 53 -12.48 1.45 12.67
C SER A 53 -12.73 0.01 12.19
N GLN A 54 -13.74 -0.60 12.78
CA GLN A 54 -14.30 -1.88 12.37
C GLN A 54 -15.79 -1.70 12.15
N LEU A 55 -16.40 -2.54 11.31
CA LEU A 55 -17.87 -2.57 11.26
C LEU A 55 -18.38 -3.03 12.62
N SER A 56 -19.21 -2.22 13.26
CA SER A 56 -19.92 -2.59 14.49
C SER A 56 -21.00 -3.64 14.24
N SER A 57 -21.62 -3.60 13.05
CA SER A 57 -22.62 -4.56 12.60
C SER A 57 -22.57 -4.76 11.08
N GLY A 58 -23.11 -5.89 10.61
CA GLY A 58 -23.15 -6.24 9.20
C GLY A 58 -21.92 -7.01 8.69
N HIS A 59 -22.12 -7.72 7.58
CA HIS A 59 -21.12 -8.61 6.99
C HIS A 59 -20.68 -8.07 5.62
N ARG A 60 -19.38 -8.15 5.32
CA ARG A 60 -18.89 -7.88 3.96
C ARG A 60 -19.42 -8.97 3.01
N LYS A 61 -19.92 -8.56 1.84
CA LYS A 61 -20.39 -9.48 0.81
C LYS A 61 -19.30 -10.49 0.41
N ARG A 62 -19.73 -11.71 0.09
CA ARG A 62 -18.86 -12.78 -0.42
C ARG A 62 -18.16 -12.29 -1.71
N GLY A 63 -16.87 -12.59 -1.87
CA GLY A 63 -16.06 -12.22 -3.04
C GLY A 63 -15.23 -10.93 -2.91
N ARG A 64 -15.60 -9.99 -2.03
CA ARG A 64 -14.75 -8.80 -1.77
C ARG A 64 -13.63 -9.17 -0.80
N PRO A 65 -12.36 -8.83 -1.08
CA PRO A 65 -11.28 -9.00 -0.12
C PRO A 65 -11.63 -8.35 1.21
N ARG A 66 -11.48 -9.08 2.32
CA ARG A 66 -11.69 -8.57 3.69
C ARG A 66 -10.52 -7.69 4.16
N LEU A 67 -9.98 -6.88 3.24
CA LEU A 67 -8.84 -6.00 3.51
C LEU A 67 -9.34 -4.69 4.12
N ARG A 68 -8.72 -4.30 5.22
CA ARG A 68 -8.85 -2.99 5.87
C ARG A 68 -7.68 -2.10 5.45
N PHE A 69 -7.80 -0.79 5.66
CA PHE A 69 -6.72 0.16 5.38
C PHE A 69 -5.41 -0.21 6.11
N LYS A 70 -5.52 -0.63 7.38
CA LYS A 70 -4.37 -1.11 8.17
C LYS A 70 -3.65 -2.33 7.57
N ASP A 71 -4.38 -3.20 6.88
CA ASP A 71 -3.82 -4.42 6.28
C ASP A 71 -2.95 -4.09 5.07
N THR A 72 -3.38 -3.12 4.26
CA THR A 72 -2.59 -2.59 3.14
C THR A 72 -1.30 -1.95 3.63
N ILE A 73 -1.36 -1.16 4.70
CA ILE A 73 -0.17 -0.54 5.30
C ILE A 73 0.78 -1.63 5.82
N LYS A 74 0.27 -2.62 6.55
CA LYS A 74 1.09 -3.73 7.06
C LYS A 74 1.78 -4.50 5.93
N ARG A 75 1.10 -4.72 4.80
CA ARG A 75 1.71 -5.31 3.60
C ARG A 75 2.82 -4.44 3.03
N ASN A 76 2.58 -3.14 2.89
CA ASN A 76 3.55 -2.20 2.33
C ASN A 76 4.81 -2.07 3.22
N LEU A 77 4.64 -2.11 4.54
CA LEU A 77 5.76 -2.13 5.49
C LEU A 77 6.62 -3.39 5.30
N LYS A 78 5.99 -4.57 5.18
CA LYS A 78 6.70 -5.83 4.91
C LYS A 78 7.43 -5.82 3.57
N LEU A 79 6.83 -5.26 2.52
CA LEU A 79 7.46 -5.11 1.20
C LEU A 79 8.68 -4.18 1.20
N ARG A 80 8.90 -3.43 2.29
CA ARG A 80 10.07 -2.55 2.48
C ARG A 80 10.94 -3.00 3.66
N ASP A 81 10.77 -4.23 4.12
CA ASP A 81 11.54 -4.82 5.22
C ASP A 81 11.49 -4.01 6.52
N ILE A 82 10.40 -3.26 6.72
CA ILE A 82 10.14 -2.53 7.96
C ILE A 82 9.44 -3.48 8.92
N LYS A 83 10.04 -3.68 10.11
CA LYS A 83 9.47 -4.51 11.16
C LYS A 83 8.05 -4.06 11.49
N THR A 84 7.11 -5.00 11.48
CA THR A 84 5.69 -4.74 11.78
C THR A 84 5.30 -5.06 13.22
N ASP A 85 6.26 -5.47 14.06
CA ASP A 85 5.99 -5.99 15.41
C ASP A 85 5.55 -4.87 16.36
N SER A 86 6.04 -3.65 16.13
CA SER A 86 5.59 -2.42 16.81
C SER A 86 4.43 -1.71 16.12
N TRP A 87 3.96 -2.23 14.97
CA TRP A 87 2.87 -1.60 14.21
C TRP A 87 1.52 -1.90 14.85
N THR A 88 1.15 -1.02 15.78
CA THR A 88 -0.10 -0.91 16.57
C THR A 88 -0.76 -2.25 16.95
N PRO A 89 -0.65 -2.67 18.22
CA PRO A 89 -1.69 -3.51 18.80
C PRO A 89 -2.94 -2.61 18.93
N LEU A 90 -4.01 -2.97 18.24
CA LEU A 90 -5.35 -2.71 18.75
C LEU A 90 -5.73 -3.93 19.55
#